data_AF-A0A976LMP2-F1
#
_entry.id   AF-A0A976LMP2-F1
#
_cell.length_a   1.000
_cell.length_b   1.000
_cell.length_c   1.000
_cell.angle_alpha   90.00
_cell.angle_beta   90.00
_cell.angle_gamma   90.00
#
_symmetry.space_group_name_H-M   'P 1'
#
loop_
_entity.id
_entity.type
_entity.pdbx_description
1 polymer ?
#
loop_
_entity_poly.entity_id
_entity_poly.type
_entity_poly.pdbx_seq_one_letter_code
_entity_poly.pdbx_strand_id
1 'polypeptide(L)' 'MYLAAIHCLRSYQCAKPRWVYLITGTEVFQGLVQDSFERIISMKLKRLGCQEFQSLTVPDDQEVISRGVRRTLRQRH' A
#
# COMPACT_ATOMS: atom_id res chain seq x y z
N MET A 1 8.87 13.54 -49.16
CA MET A 1 7.58 13.36 -48.45
C MET A 1 7.75 12.21 -47.47
N TYR A 2 7.74 12.55 -46.17
CA TYR A 2 7.55 11.70 -44.98
C TYR A 2 7.88 10.20 -45.08
N LEU A 3 9.15 9.85 -44.79
CA LEU A 3 9.50 8.52 -44.32
C LEU A 3 9.15 8.41 -42.84
N ALA A 4 8.21 7.51 -42.53
CA ALA A 4 7.78 7.15 -41.20
C ALA A 4 8.93 6.49 -40.42
N ALA A 5 9.67 7.30 -39.65
CA ALA A 5 10.62 6.83 -38.66
C ALA A 5 10.00 6.90 -37.26
N ILE A 6 8.95 6.11 -37.04
CA ILE A 6 8.37 5.89 -35.70
C ILE A 6 8.40 4.38 -35.49
N HIS A 7 9.42 3.88 -34.78
CA HIS A 7 9.33 2.72 -33.89
C HIS A 7 10.73 2.30 -33.42
N CYS A 8 11.07 2.60 -32.16
CA CYS A 8 11.54 1.61 -31.18
C CYS A 8 11.97 2.33 -29.89
N LEU A 9 11.00 2.85 -29.13
CA LEU A 9 11.21 3.09 -27.70
C LEU A 9 10.59 1.90 -26.98
N ARG A 10 11.44 0.94 -26.59
CA ARG A 10 11.03 -0.22 -25.80
C ARG A 10 10.79 0.27 -24.37
N SER A 11 9.54 0.60 -24.05
CA SER A 11 9.15 0.92 -22.67
C SER A 11 9.16 -0.37 -21.86
N TYR A 12 10.04 -0.46 -20.87
CA TYR A 12 10.01 -1.53 -19.88
C TYR A 12 8.98 -1.15 -18.81
N GLN A 13 7.85 -1.85 -18.77
CA GLN A 13 6.84 -1.66 -17.73
C GLN A 13 7.34 -2.32 -16.43
N CYS A 14 7.68 -1.52 -15.43
CA CYS A 14 7.95 -2.05 -14.08
C CYS A 14 6.64 -2.48 -13.41
N ALA A 15 6.69 -3.52 -12.58
CA ALA A 15 5.55 -3.90 -11.75
C ALA A 15 5.13 -2.73 -10.85
N LYS A 16 3.82 -2.56 -10.64
CA LYS A 16 3.31 -1.53 -9.74
C LYS A 16 3.75 -1.85 -8.30
N PRO A 17 4.32 -0.88 -7.56
CA PRO A 17 4.70 -1.10 -6.17
C PRO A 17 3.46 -1.42 -5.33
N ARG A 18 3.56 -2.46 -4.49
CA ARG A 18 2.52 -2.90 -3.56
C ARG A 18 2.76 -2.28 -2.19
N TRP A 19 1.68 -1.96 -1.47
CA TRP A 19 1.78 -1.39 -0.13
C TRP A 19 0.72 -1.97 0.81
N VAL A 20 1.03 -1.92 2.10
CA VAL A 20 0.16 -2.37 3.19
C VAL A 20 0.10 -1.30 4.26
N TYR A 21 -1.09 -1.12 4.83
CA TYR A 21 -1.33 -0.22 5.93
C TYR A 21 -1.48 -1.00 7.24
N LEU A 22 -0.74 -0.62 8.28
CA LEU A 22 -0.87 -1.18 9.62
C LEU A 22 -1.18 -0.02 10.57
N ILE A 23 -2.42 0.02 11.06
CA ILE A 23 -2.90 1.02 12.00
C ILE A 23 -2.71 0.46 13.41
N THR A 24 -1.99 1.21 14.24
CA THR A 24 -1.77 0.90 15.66
C THR A 24 -2.45 1.94 16.51
N GLY A 25 -3.07 1.52 17.60
CA GLY A 25 -3.76 2.42 18.54
C GLY A 25 -4.99 1.74 19.11
N THR A 26 -5.06 1.66 20.44
CA THR A 26 -6.13 0.94 21.13
C THR A 26 -7.49 1.59 20.90
N GLU A 27 -7.56 2.91 20.88
CA GLU A 27 -8.77 3.69 20.60
C GLU A 27 -9.28 3.48 19.17
N VAL A 28 -8.38 3.37 18.19
CA VAL A 28 -8.76 3.11 16.80
C VAL A 28 -9.21 1.65 16.65
N PHE A 29 -8.52 0.72 17.30
CA PHE A 29 -8.89 -0.70 17.32
C PHE A 29 -10.25 -0.94 18.00
N GLN A 30 -10.55 -0.22 19.08
CA GLN A 30 -11.83 -0.27 19.80
C GLN A 30 -12.96 0.50 19.09
N GLY A 31 -12.66 1.19 17.98
CA GLY A 31 -13.65 1.98 17.24
C GLY A 31 -14.08 3.26 17.95
N LEU A 32 -13.32 3.72 18.96
CA LEU A 32 -13.55 4.98 19.66
C LEU A 32 -13.17 6.18 18.77
N VAL A 33 -12.21 5.99 17.86
CA VAL A 33 -11.74 6.99 16.89
C VAL A 33 -11.57 6.33 15.52
N GLN A 34 -11.79 7.09 14.44
CA GLN A 34 -11.52 6.63 13.07
C GLN A 34 -10.18 7.14 12.58
N ASP A 35 -9.38 6.26 11.95
CA ASP A 35 -8.14 6.67 11.31
C ASP A 35 -8.43 7.44 10.01
N SER A 36 -7.97 8.70 9.96
CA SER A 36 -8.06 9.53 8.77
C SER A 36 -6.85 9.38 7.85
N PHE A 37 -5.74 8.80 8.35
CA PHE A 37 -4.51 8.69 7.59
C PHE A 37 -4.59 7.62 6.50
N GLU A 38 -5.28 6.51 6.73
CA GLU A 38 -5.55 5.47 5.73
C GLU A 38 -6.09 6.09 4.44
N ARG A 39 -7.12 6.94 4.54
CA ARG A 39 -7.71 7.62 3.40
C ARG A 39 -6.70 8.53 2.68
N ILE A 40 -5.97 9.36 3.42
CA ILE A 40 -5.03 10.33 2.84
C ILE A 40 -3.87 9.62 2.14
N ILE A 41 -3.30 8.60 2.77
CA ILE A 41 -2.19 7.81 2.24
C ILE A 41 -2.64 6.98 1.04
N SER A 42 -3.81 6.34 1.12
CA SER A 42 -4.41 5.61 -0.01
C SER A 42 -4.55 6.48 -1.25
N MET A 43 -5.07 7.71 -1.10
CA MET A 43 -5.22 8.63 -2.22
C MET A 43 -3.86 9.00 -2.84
N LYS A 44 -2.83 9.26 -2.03
CA LYS A 44 -1.48 9.58 -2.51
C LYS A 44 -0.86 8.41 -3.26
N LEU A 45 -0.93 7.20 -2.70
CA LEU A 45 -0.35 6.01 -3.30
C LEU A 45 -1.06 5.58 -4.59
N LYS A 46 -2.40 5.70 -4.64
CA LYS A 46 -3.17 5.49 -5.87
C LYS A 46 -2.76 6.47 -6.97
N ARG A 47 -2.53 7.74 -6.65
CA ARG A 47 -2.04 8.76 -7.60
C ARG A 47 -0.62 8.47 -8.11
N LEU A 48 0.21 7.78 -7.32
CA LEU A 48 1.56 7.33 -7.72
C LEU A 48 1.56 6.01 -8.49
N GLY A 49 0.39 5.43 -8.78
CA GLY A 49 0.27 4.16 -9.51
C GLY A 49 0.57 2.92 -8.66
N CYS A 50 0.62 3.05 -7.33
CA CYS A 50 0.79 1.92 -6.42
C CYS A 50 -0.48 1.08 -6.35
N GLN A 51 -0.31 -0.22 -6.08
CA GLN A 51 -1.42 -1.14 -5.83
C GLN A 51 -1.59 -1.35 -4.33
N GLU A 52 -2.77 -1.01 -3.81
CA GLU A 52 -3.15 -1.30 -2.43
C GLU A 52 -3.34 -2.80 -2.26
N PHE A 53 -2.67 -3.38 -1.26
CA PHE A 53 -2.70 -4.82 -1.02
C PHE A 53 -3.55 -5.20 0.19
N GLN A 54 -3.35 -4.53 1.34
CA GLN A 54 -4.11 -4.82 2.56
C GLN A 54 -4.05 -3.64 3.55
N SER A 55 -5.09 -3.51 4.38
CA SER A 55 -5.09 -2.67 5.58
C SER A 55 -5.39 -3.54 6.81
N LEU A 56 -4.73 -3.27 7.94
CA LEU A 56 -4.92 -3.99 9.19
C LEU A 56 -4.89 -3.01 10.37
N THR A 57 -5.93 -3.05 11.21
CA THR A 57 -5.95 -2.34 12.50
C THR A 57 -5.64 -3.32 13.62
N VAL A 58 -4.67 -2.97 14.46
CA VAL A 58 -4.25 -3.76 15.63
C VAL A 58 -4.25 -2.91 16.90
N PRO A 59 -4.51 -3.50 18.08
CA PRO A 59 -4.31 -2.80 19.34
C PRO A 59 -2.83 -2.44 19.53
N ASP A 60 -2.56 -1.51 20.44
CA ASP A 60 -1.19 -1.12 20.80
C ASP A 60 -0.52 -2.18 21.70
N ASP A 61 -0.28 -3.35 21.11
CA ASP A 61 0.34 -4.51 21.72
C ASP A 61 1.52 -4.97 20.87
N GLN A 62 2.69 -5.08 21.50
CA GLN A 62 3.94 -5.38 20.81
C GLN A 62 3.91 -6.72 20.07
N GLU A 63 3.29 -7.75 20.65
CA GLU A 63 3.20 -9.08 20.02
C GLU A 63 2.23 -9.07 18.84
N VAL A 64 1.10 -8.39 18.97
CA VAL A 64 0.10 -8.27 17.90
C VAL A 64 0.68 -7.46 16.74
N ILE A 65 1.34 -6.33 17.00
CA ILE A 65 2.03 -5.53 15.97
C ILE A 65 3.08 -6.38 15.25
N SER A 66 3.93 -7.08 16.00
CA SER A 66 4.97 -7.95 15.45
C SER A 66 4.40 -9.10 14.61
N ARG A 67 3.24 -9.65 14.98
CA ARG A 67 2.52 -10.65 14.19
C ARG A 67 1.92 -10.05 12.93
N GLY A 68 1.33 -8.85 13.03
CA GLY A 68 0.79 -8.08 11.91
C GLY A 68 1.85 -7.85 10.83
N VAL A 69 3.01 -7.30 11.20
CA VAL A 69 4.14 -7.08 10.27
C VAL A 69 4.61 -8.40 9.64
N ARG A 70 4.76 -9.47 10.43
CA ARG A 70 5.19 -10.78 9.89
C ARG A 70 4.16 -11.41 8.95
N ARG A 71 2.87 -11.15 9.16
CA ARG A 71 1.79 -11.62 8.27
C ARG A 71 1.86 -10.90 6.93
N THR A 72 2.02 -9.58 6.96
CA THR A 72 1.98 -8.75 5.75
C THR A 72 3.22 -8.93 4.87
N LEU A 73 4.39 -9.16 5.47
CA LEU A 73 5.61 -9.48 4.73
C LEU A 73 5.58 -10.83 4.02
N ARG A 74 4.83 -11.81 4.54
CA ARG A 74 4.75 -13.17 3.97
C ARG A 74 3.84 -13.27 2.75
N GLN A 75 2.99 -12.28 2.50
CA GLN A 75 2.03 -12.28 1.39
C GLN A 75 2.65 -11.81 0.05
N ARG A 76 3.96 -12.00 -0.14
CA ARG A 76 4.73 -11.57 -1.32
C ARG A 76 4.51 -12.41 -2.59
N HIS A 77 3.56 -13.33 -2.59
CA HIS A 77 3.18 -14.09 -3.78
C HIS A 77 2.18 -13.33 -4.65
#